data_AF-A0A6P2B448-F1
#
_entry.id   AF-A0A6P2B448-F1
#
_cell.length_a   1.000
_cell.length_b   1.000
_cell.length_c   1.000
_cell.angle_alpha   90.00
_cell.angle_beta   90.00
_cell.angle_gamma   90.00
#
_symmetry.space_group_name_H-M   'P 1'
#
loop_
_entity.id
_entity.type
_entity.pdbx_description
1 polymer ?
#
loop_
_entity_poly.entity_id
_entity_poly.type
_entity_poly.pdbx_seq_one_letter_code
_entity_poly.pdbx_strand_id
1 'polypeptide(L)'
;MTQDPYPRTPEEVHADDEQENAPTGCQPPLWLVGVALVVLIFAGIFSVQLLNVVYGLVFPPSAPRPAGLIELAHQSEGTRADRWQYQSDLSPCEVVAFYEAAGGVCRFDDGGCGADGTYRRPTFRVDHFAVCEHVFPFSIFGLRWQVHIEPDYHPSPTRTRFELFSEVLWGGMPPEPTPTP
;
A
#
# COMPACT_ATOMS: atom_id res chain seq x y z
N MET A 1 45.68 34.33 92.31
CA MET A 1 44.58 33.94 91.42
C MET A 1 45.19 33.00 90.39
N THR A 2 45.53 31.76 90.72
CA THR A 2 44.68 30.63 91.15
C THR A 2 43.71 30.21 90.05
N GLN A 3 44.05 29.19 89.26
CA GLN A 3 43.32 27.91 89.26
C GLN A 3 43.92 26.88 88.29
N ASP A 4 43.80 25.64 88.75
CA ASP A 4 44.42 24.38 88.36
C ASP A 4 44.07 23.80 86.97
N PRO A 5 44.84 22.79 86.53
CA PRO A 5 44.66 22.08 85.26
C PRO A 5 43.57 21.01 85.36
N TYR A 6 42.71 20.90 84.34
CA TYR A 6 41.82 19.74 84.17
C TYR A 6 42.47 18.68 83.27
N PRO A 7 42.31 17.38 83.59
CA PRO A 7 42.81 16.27 82.79
C PRO A 7 41.99 16.05 81.52
N ARG A 8 42.66 15.69 80.42
CA ARG A 8 42.00 15.17 79.20
C ARG A 8 41.45 13.78 79.48
N THR A 9 40.15 13.60 79.27
CA THR A 9 39.52 12.29 79.11
C THR A 9 39.87 11.69 77.73
N PRO A 10 39.95 10.36 77.61
CA PRO A 10 40.32 9.69 76.38
C PRO A 10 39.11 9.56 75.44
N GLU A 11 39.38 9.87 74.17
CA GLU A 11 39.10 8.97 73.03
C GLU A 11 37.68 8.39 72.94
N GLU A 12 36.81 9.12 72.24
CA GLU A 12 35.70 8.51 71.49
C GLU A 12 36.03 8.65 70.00
N VAL A 13 36.77 7.68 69.49
CA VAL A 13 36.88 7.43 68.05
C VAL A 13 35.51 6.91 67.63
N HIS A 14 34.63 7.83 67.21
CA HIS A 14 33.47 7.48 66.40
C HIS A 14 34.03 7.05 65.04
N ALA A 15 34.25 5.74 64.91
CA ALA A 15 34.29 5.07 63.63
C ALA A 15 32.87 5.16 63.07
N ASP A 16 32.57 6.27 62.39
CA ASP A 16 31.45 6.32 61.48
C ASP A 16 31.81 5.39 60.33
N ASP A 17 31.36 4.14 60.46
CA ASP A 17 31.37 3.12 59.43
C ASP A 17 30.86 3.75 58.13
N GLU A 18 31.77 3.97 57.18
CA GLU A 18 31.44 4.00 55.76
C GLU A 18 30.85 2.63 55.43
N GLN A 19 29.55 2.49 55.66
CA GLN A 19 28.73 1.45 55.06
C GLN A 19 28.74 1.69 53.55
N GLU A 20 29.81 1.21 52.92
CA GLU A 20 29.89 0.89 51.51
C GLU A 20 28.73 -0.07 51.22
N ASN A 21 27.57 0.51 50.90
CA ASN A 21 26.46 -0.21 50.29
C ASN A 21 26.97 -0.68 48.93
N ALA A 22 27.69 -1.79 48.92
CA ALA A 22 28.02 -2.54 47.73
C ALA A 22 26.70 -2.70 46.96
N PRO A 23 26.62 -2.27 45.68
CA PRO A 23 25.38 -2.38 44.93
C PRO A 23 25.05 -3.87 44.83
N THR A 24 24.12 -4.32 45.66
CA THR A 24 23.59 -5.67 45.65
C THR A 24 22.98 -5.85 44.28
N GLY A 25 23.71 -6.52 43.38
CA GLY A 25 23.28 -6.73 42.01
C GLY A 25 22.00 -7.55 42.02
N CYS A 26 20.85 -6.87 41.95
CA CYS A 26 19.54 -7.49 41.79
C CYS A 26 19.51 -8.16 40.42
N GLN A 27 19.89 -9.45 40.37
CA GLN A 27 19.66 -10.25 39.18
C GLN A 27 18.15 -10.36 38.97
N PRO A 28 17.62 -9.90 37.81
CA PRO A 28 16.21 -10.01 37.54
C PRO A 28 15.85 -11.50 37.48
N PRO A 29 14.72 -11.91 38.10
CA PRO A 29 14.28 -13.29 38.01
C PRO A 29 14.04 -13.69 36.55
N LEU A 30 14.49 -14.90 36.16
CA LEU A 30 14.49 -15.37 34.77
C LEU A 30 13.13 -15.29 34.06
N TRP A 31 12.02 -15.37 34.80
CA TRP A 31 10.68 -15.23 34.22
C TRP A 31 10.42 -13.83 33.63
N LEU A 32 10.99 -12.76 34.23
CA LEU A 32 10.87 -11.40 33.68
C LEU A 32 11.58 -11.27 32.35
N VAL A 33 12.75 -11.90 32.21
CA VAL A 33 13.49 -11.94 30.94
C VAL A 33 12.66 -12.67 29.89
N GLY A 34 12.02 -13.78 30.27
CA GLY A 34 11.09 -14.51 29.40
C GLY A 34 9.90 -13.66 28.95
N VAL A 35 9.24 -12.95 29.86
CA VAL A 35 8.11 -12.05 29.55
C VAL A 35 8.55 -10.91 28.64
N ALA A 36 9.68 -10.27 28.93
CA ALA A 36 10.22 -9.18 28.12
C ALA A 36 10.51 -9.64 26.67
N LEU A 37 11.09 -10.84 26.51
CA LEU A 37 11.33 -11.43 25.21
C LEU A 37 10.03 -11.68 24.43
N VAL A 38 9.01 -12.25 25.10
CA VAL A 38 7.70 -12.49 24.49
C VAL A 38 7.06 -11.18 24.04
N VAL A 39 7.04 -10.16 24.90
CA VAL A 39 6.49 -8.84 24.55
C VAL A 39 7.22 -8.23 23.36
N LEU A 40 8.55 -8.34 23.29
CA LEU A 40 9.35 -7.83 22.18
C LEU A 40 9.03 -8.56 20.86
N ILE A 41 8.85 -9.88 20.90
CA ILE A 41 8.43 -10.67 19.73
C ILE A 41 7.05 -10.21 19.26
N PHE A 42 6.08 -10.10 20.16
CA PHE A 42 4.74 -9.62 19.82
C PHE A 42 4.78 -8.21 19.23
N ALA A 43 5.50 -7.29 19.86
CA ALA A 43 5.67 -5.93 19.37
C ALA A 43 6.26 -5.91 17.96
N GLY A 44 7.26 -6.75 17.68
CA GLY A 44 7.82 -6.92 16.35
C GLY A 44 6.79 -7.38 15.31
N ILE A 45 6.02 -8.43 15.62
CA ILE A 45 4.98 -8.97 14.72
C ILE A 45 3.91 -7.91 14.43
N PHE A 46 3.41 -7.22 15.46
CA PHE A 46 2.39 -6.17 15.29
C PHE A 46 2.93 -4.96 14.54
N SER A 47 4.20 -4.59 14.75
CA SER A 47 4.82 -3.47 14.04
C SER A 47 4.88 -3.73 12.53
N VAL A 48 5.20 -4.95 12.10
CA VAL A 48 5.21 -5.32 10.67
C VAL A 48 3.82 -5.16 10.04
N GLN A 49 2.78 -5.61 10.72
CA GLN A 49 1.41 -5.47 10.21
C GLN A 49 0.97 -4.01 10.12
N LEU A 50 1.27 -3.21 11.14
CA LEU A 50 0.99 -1.76 11.11
C LEU A 50 1.76 -1.07 10.00
N LEU A 51 3.04 -1.41 9.81
CA LEU A 51 3.86 -0.85 8.74
C LEU A 51 3.31 -1.22 7.36
N ASN A 52 2.80 -2.43 7.14
CA ASN A 52 2.18 -2.82 5.87
C ASN A 52 0.92 -2.01 5.57
N VAL A 53 0.08 -1.73 6.58
CA VAL A 53 -1.12 -0.89 6.41
C VAL A 53 -0.72 0.56 6.09
N VAL A 54 0.20 1.13 6.85
CA VAL A 54 0.69 2.51 6.61
C VAL A 54 1.37 2.61 5.25
N TYR A 55 2.15 1.60 4.87
CA TYR A 55 2.80 1.54 3.57
C TYR A 55 1.79 1.56 2.43
N GLY A 56 0.73 0.74 2.48
CA GLY A 56 -0.33 0.76 1.47
C GLY A 56 -1.11 2.08 1.43
N LEU A 57 -1.19 2.81 2.55
CA LEU A 57 -1.85 4.11 2.62
C LEU A 57 -0.99 5.23 2.00
N VAL A 58 0.33 5.19 2.19
CA VAL A 58 1.27 6.18 1.64
C VAL A 58 1.61 5.88 0.17
N PHE A 59 1.68 4.61 -0.19
CA PHE A 59 2.05 4.12 -1.52
C PHE A 59 0.98 3.14 -2.04
N PRO A 60 -0.22 3.64 -2.39
CA PRO A 60 -1.21 2.79 -3.01
C PRO A 60 -0.65 2.21 -4.32
N PRO A 61 -0.97 0.95 -4.65
CA PRO A 61 -0.58 0.39 -5.94
C PRO A 61 -1.21 1.21 -7.06
N SER A 62 -0.46 1.42 -8.15
CA SER A 62 -0.99 2.04 -9.35
C SER A 62 -1.66 1.01 -10.26
N ALA A 63 -2.66 1.43 -11.03
CA ALA A 63 -3.27 0.59 -12.05
C ALA A 63 -2.23 0.16 -13.12
N PRO A 64 -2.36 -1.05 -13.70
CA PRO A 64 -1.44 -1.55 -14.71
C PRO A 64 -1.48 -0.65 -15.94
N ARG A 65 -0.32 -0.40 -16.55
CA ARG A 65 -0.20 0.46 -17.74
C ARG A 65 0.76 -0.19 -18.74
N PRO A 66 0.41 -0.26 -20.03
CA PRO A 66 1.35 -0.67 -21.06
C PRO A 66 2.60 0.23 -21.09
N ALA A 67 3.71 -0.28 -21.62
CA ALA A 67 4.89 0.54 -21.84
C ALA A 67 4.67 1.50 -23.03
N GLY A 68 5.42 2.61 -23.06
CA GLY A 68 5.42 3.54 -24.20
C GLY A 68 4.16 4.39 -24.35
N LEU A 69 3.39 4.60 -23.27
CA LEU A 69 2.24 5.50 -23.30
C LEU A 69 2.65 6.96 -23.35
N ILE A 70 1.88 7.75 -24.09
CA ILE A 70 1.89 9.21 -24.08
C ILE A 70 0.68 9.66 -23.26
N GLU A 71 0.92 10.38 -22.16
CA GLU A 71 -0.16 11.01 -21.39
C GLU A 71 -0.72 12.21 -22.16
N LEU A 72 -2.02 12.20 -22.43
CA LEU A 72 -2.73 13.28 -23.10
C LEU A 72 -3.37 14.24 -22.09
N ALA A 73 -3.96 13.69 -21.03
CA ALA A 73 -4.59 14.45 -19.97
C ALA A 73 -4.64 13.65 -18.66
N HIS A 74 -4.71 14.35 -17.54
CA HIS A 74 -4.91 13.79 -16.22
C HIS A 74 -5.84 14.71 -15.43
N GLN A 75 -6.92 14.13 -14.90
CA GLN A 75 -7.90 14.81 -14.06
C GLN A 75 -8.07 14.02 -12.76
N SER A 76 -7.98 14.70 -11.63
CA SER A 76 -8.26 14.11 -10.32
C SER A 76 -9.66 14.57 -9.88
N GLU A 77 -10.63 13.65 -9.92
CA GLU A 77 -12.02 13.91 -9.55
C GLU A 77 -12.18 13.75 -8.02
N GLY A 78 -11.53 14.65 -7.27
CA GLY A 78 -11.54 14.66 -5.81
C GLY A 78 -10.58 13.64 -5.18
N THR A 79 -10.77 13.34 -3.89
CA THR A 79 -9.81 12.54 -3.08
C THR A 79 -9.84 11.03 -3.32
N ARG A 80 -10.59 10.52 -4.31
CA ARG A 80 -10.80 9.07 -4.45
C ARG A 80 -10.53 8.49 -5.83
N ALA A 81 -10.78 9.22 -6.91
CA ALA A 81 -10.67 8.69 -8.25
C ALA A 81 -9.81 9.60 -9.15
N ASP A 82 -8.86 8.97 -9.82
CA ASP A 82 -8.02 9.62 -10.81
C ASP A 82 -8.38 9.08 -12.20
N ARG A 83 -8.43 9.99 -13.17
CA ARG A 83 -8.72 9.71 -14.57
C ARG A 83 -7.55 10.16 -15.43
N TRP A 84 -6.95 9.24 -16.15
CA TRP A 84 -5.90 9.53 -17.14
C TRP A 84 -6.40 9.24 -18.55
N GLN A 85 -6.00 10.07 -19.50
CA GLN A 85 -6.17 9.81 -20.93
C GLN A 85 -4.80 9.51 -21.51
N TYR A 86 -4.66 8.34 -22.13
CA TYR A 86 -3.41 7.89 -22.73
C TYR A 86 -3.55 7.65 -24.22
N GLN A 87 -2.43 7.79 -24.92
CA GLN A 87 -2.23 7.32 -26.27
C GLN A 87 -1.12 6.27 -26.29
N SER A 88 -1.34 5.17 -26.99
CA SER A 88 -0.38 4.08 -27.18
C SER A 88 -0.16 3.79 -28.65
N ASP A 89 1.01 3.29 -29.02
CA ASP A 89 1.27 2.72 -30.34
C ASP A 89 0.77 1.26 -30.48
N LEU A 90 0.24 0.67 -29.40
CA LEU A 90 -0.44 -0.63 -29.44
C LEU A 90 -1.78 -0.51 -30.18
N SER A 91 -2.17 -1.58 -30.86
CA SER A 91 -3.52 -1.75 -31.41
C SER A 91 -4.58 -1.93 -30.31
N PRO A 92 -5.87 -1.65 -30.58
CA PRO A 92 -6.91 -1.78 -29.56
C PRO A 92 -6.97 -3.19 -28.93
N CYS A 93 -6.73 -4.23 -29.73
CA CYS A 93 -6.74 -5.61 -29.26
C CYS A 93 -5.51 -5.98 -28.43
N GLU A 94 -4.34 -5.39 -28.70
CA GLU A 94 -3.18 -5.55 -27.83
C GLU A 94 -3.38 -4.86 -26.48
N VAL A 95 -4.06 -3.70 -26.47
CA VAL A 95 -4.44 -3.02 -25.22
C VAL A 95 -5.41 -3.89 -24.41
N VAL A 96 -6.43 -4.46 -25.05
CA VAL A 96 -7.34 -5.43 -24.39
C VAL A 96 -6.56 -6.61 -23.81
N ALA A 97 -5.73 -7.27 -24.62
CA ALA A 97 -4.96 -8.43 -24.18
C ALA A 97 -4.02 -8.10 -23.01
N PHE A 98 -3.44 -6.89 -22.99
CA PHE A 98 -2.64 -6.42 -21.85
C PHE A 98 -3.46 -6.36 -20.56
N TYR A 99 -4.67 -5.79 -20.59
CA TYR A 99 -5.50 -5.66 -19.39
C TYR A 99 -6.12 -6.99 -18.94
N GLU A 100 -6.43 -7.89 -19.87
CA GLU A 100 -6.82 -9.28 -19.53
C GLU A 100 -5.66 -10.03 -18.86
N ALA A 101 -4.43 -9.88 -19.37
CA ALA A 101 -3.24 -10.46 -18.75
C ALA A 101 -2.94 -9.87 -17.36
N ALA A 102 -3.40 -8.64 -17.10
CA ALA A 102 -3.35 -8.00 -15.78
C ALA A 102 -4.50 -8.42 -14.84
N GLY A 103 -5.32 -9.42 -15.23
CA GLY A 103 -6.42 -9.96 -14.44
C GLY A 103 -7.77 -9.28 -14.70
N GLY A 104 -7.83 -8.32 -15.62
CA GLY A 104 -9.07 -7.63 -15.98
C GLY A 104 -10.06 -8.49 -16.76
N VAL A 105 -11.33 -8.13 -16.64
CA VAL A 105 -12.41 -8.67 -17.46
C VAL A 105 -12.81 -7.59 -18.46
N CYS A 106 -12.69 -7.89 -19.74
CA CYS A 106 -13.03 -6.96 -20.81
C CYS A 106 -14.41 -7.29 -21.41
N ARG A 107 -15.20 -6.25 -21.64
CA ARG A 107 -16.49 -6.31 -22.35
C ARG A 107 -16.40 -5.44 -23.59
N PHE A 108 -17.02 -5.88 -24.68
CA PHE A 108 -17.07 -5.17 -25.95
C PHE A 108 -18.49 -4.67 -26.20
N ASP A 109 -18.64 -3.40 -26.58
CA ASP A 109 -19.96 -2.82 -26.88
C ASP A 109 -20.44 -3.23 -28.28
N ASP A 110 -19.55 -3.16 -29.28
CA ASP A 110 -19.76 -3.64 -30.65
C ASP A 110 -18.40 -3.94 -31.32
N GLY A 111 -18.38 -4.85 -32.29
CA GLY A 111 -17.14 -5.37 -32.89
C GLY A 111 -16.43 -6.39 -32.00
N GLY A 112 -15.10 -6.33 -31.95
CA GLY A 112 -14.29 -7.12 -31.03
C GLY A 112 -12.89 -7.45 -31.55
N CYS A 113 -12.22 -8.37 -30.87
CA CYS A 113 -10.93 -8.88 -31.29
C CYS A 113 -11.06 -10.28 -31.90
N GLY A 114 -10.51 -10.47 -33.10
CA GLY A 114 -10.35 -11.78 -33.70
C GLY A 114 -9.38 -12.64 -32.89
N ALA A 115 -9.44 -13.96 -33.08
CA ALA A 115 -8.52 -14.90 -32.42
C ALA A 115 -7.03 -14.66 -32.79
N ASP A 116 -6.80 -13.98 -33.91
CA ASP A 116 -5.51 -13.51 -34.42
C ASP A 116 -5.12 -12.11 -33.92
N GLY A 117 -5.89 -11.53 -32.98
CA GLY A 117 -5.68 -10.17 -32.48
C GLY A 117 -6.15 -9.09 -33.44
N THR A 118 -6.87 -9.45 -34.52
CA THR A 118 -7.36 -8.45 -35.48
C THR A 118 -8.49 -7.62 -34.88
N TYR A 119 -8.33 -6.30 -34.98
CA TYR A 119 -9.36 -5.35 -34.59
C TYR A 119 -10.55 -5.43 -35.56
N ARG A 120 -11.72 -5.78 -35.05
CA ARG A 120 -13.00 -5.69 -35.78
C ARG A 120 -13.71 -4.43 -35.33
N ARG A 121 -13.75 -3.46 -36.24
CA ARG A 121 -14.41 -2.17 -36.00
C ARG A 121 -15.90 -2.36 -35.69
N PRO A 122 -16.46 -1.59 -34.74
CA PRO A 122 -17.89 -1.44 -34.57
C PRO A 122 -18.62 -1.13 -35.89
N THR A 123 -19.81 -1.70 -36.08
CA THR A 123 -20.71 -1.41 -37.19
C THR A 123 -21.45 -0.09 -36.98
N PHE A 124 -21.67 0.28 -35.72
CA PHE A 124 -22.32 1.52 -35.32
C PHE A 124 -21.40 2.39 -34.47
N ARG A 125 -21.78 3.66 -34.28
CA ARG A 125 -21.04 4.57 -33.40
C ARG A 125 -21.25 4.15 -31.96
N VAL A 126 -20.19 3.68 -31.32
CA VAL A 126 -20.12 3.39 -29.88
C VAL A 126 -19.23 4.40 -29.19
N ASP A 127 -19.46 4.63 -27.90
CA ASP A 127 -18.61 5.53 -27.11
C ASP A 127 -17.25 4.89 -26.86
N HIS A 128 -17.23 3.58 -26.62
CA HIS A 128 -16.03 2.79 -26.37
C HIS A 128 -16.07 1.51 -27.22
N PHE A 129 -14.91 1.07 -27.68
CA PHE A 129 -14.74 -0.24 -28.32
C PHE A 129 -14.80 -1.37 -27.30
N ALA A 130 -14.08 -1.19 -26.19
CA ALA A 130 -14.02 -2.15 -25.11
C ALA A 130 -13.84 -1.44 -23.77
N VAL A 131 -14.42 -2.04 -22.74
CA VAL A 131 -14.29 -1.63 -21.34
C VAL A 131 -13.68 -2.78 -20.57
N CYS A 132 -12.49 -2.58 -20.01
CA CYS A 132 -11.80 -3.56 -19.17
C CYS A 132 -11.82 -3.11 -17.72
N GLU A 133 -12.24 -3.98 -16.81
CA GLU A 133 -12.31 -3.65 -15.38
C GLU A 133 -11.67 -4.74 -14.51
N HIS A 134 -11.07 -4.32 -13.41
CA HIS A 134 -10.60 -5.24 -12.37
C HIS A 134 -10.67 -4.58 -11.00
N VAL A 135 -10.80 -5.42 -9.98
CA VAL A 135 -10.64 -5.02 -8.59
C VAL A 135 -9.71 -6.03 -7.93
N PHE A 136 -8.62 -5.54 -7.34
CA PHE A 136 -7.70 -6.40 -6.61
C PHE A 136 -7.42 -5.86 -5.21
N PRO A 137 -7.26 -6.75 -4.21
CA PRO A 137 -6.97 -6.34 -2.85
C PRO A 137 -5.51 -5.92 -2.70
N PHE A 138 -5.27 -4.94 -1.82
CA PHE A 138 -3.93 -4.63 -1.30
C PHE A 138 -4.03 -4.26 0.18
N SER A 139 -3.33 -5.01 1.05
CA SER A 139 -3.50 -4.89 2.50
C SER A 139 -4.97 -5.09 2.92
N ILE A 140 -5.57 -4.12 3.62
CA ILE A 140 -6.99 -4.09 4.01
C ILE A 140 -7.88 -3.31 3.02
N PHE A 141 -7.29 -2.77 1.94
CA PHE A 141 -7.96 -1.94 0.95
C PHE A 141 -8.10 -2.70 -0.38
N GLY A 142 -8.76 -2.07 -1.35
CA GLY A 142 -8.80 -2.54 -2.74
C GLY A 142 -8.44 -1.45 -3.72
N LEU A 143 -7.86 -1.80 -4.86
CA LEU A 143 -7.74 -0.91 -6.00
C LEU A 143 -8.72 -1.38 -7.06
N ARG A 144 -9.63 -0.49 -7.45
CA ARG A 144 -10.48 -0.69 -8.63
C ARG A 144 -9.89 0.11 -9.77
N TRP A 145 -9.75 -0.51 -10.93
CA TRP A 145 -9.44 0.21 -12.16
C TRP A 145 -10.37 -0.19 -13.29
N GLN A 146 -10.58 0.74 -14.19
CA GLN A 146 -11.42 0.58 -15.36
C GLN A 146 -10.77 1.29 -16.54
N VAL A 147 -10.80 0.69 -17.72
CA VAL A 147 -10.17 1.20 -18.93
C VAL A 147 -11.21 1.26 -20.02
N HIS A 148 -11.39 2.44 -20.61
CA HIS A 148 -12.30 2.68 -21.70
C HIS A 148 -11.50 2.90 -22.97
N ILE A 149 -11.54 1.95 -23.90
CA ILE A 149 -10.75 1.96 -25.13
C ILE A 149 -11.58 2.61 -26.24
N GLU A 150 -11.06 3.64 -26.91
CA GLU A 150 -11.80 4.34 -27.97
C GLU A 150 -11.83 3.53 -29.27
N PRO A 151 -12.94 3.54 -30.03
CA PRO A 151 -13.09 2.75 -31.27
C PRO A 151 -12.37 3.33 -32.49
N ASP A 152 -11.97 4.61 -32.47
CA ASP A 152 -11.60 5.32 -33.70
C ASP A 152 -10.44 6.30 -33.52
N TYR A 153 -9.22 5.77 -33.32
CA TYR A 153 -8.02 6.55 -33.60
C TYR A 153 -7.30 6.05 -34.85
N HIS A 154 -7.63 6.72 -35.96
CA HIS A 154 -7.02 6.82 -37.29
C HIS A 154 -6.17 5.67 -37.91
N PRO A 155 -6.31 5.44 -39.24
CA PRO A 155 -5.49 4.48 -39.98
C PRO A 155 -4.08 5.05 -40.21
N SER A 156 -3.09 4.38 -39.62
CA SER A 156 -1.66 4.46 -39.89
C SER A 156 -0.89 5.71 -39.40
N PRO A 157 0.02 5.56 -38.40
CA PRO A 157 0.14 4.38 -37.55
C PRO A 157 -1.11 4.26 -36.66
N THR A 158 -1.65 3.05 -36.53
CA THR A 158 -2.72 2.74 -35.57
C THR A 158 -2.20 3.06 -34.18
N ARG A 159 -2.68 4.15 -33.60
CA ARG A 159 -2.49 4.42 -32.18
C ARG A 159 -3.82 4.18 -31.48
N THR A 160 -3.78 3.68 -30.27
CA THR A 160 -4.98 3.50 -29.47
C THR A 160 -5.04 4.60 -28.44
N ARG A 161 -6.21 5.24 -28.32
CA ARG A 161 -6.53 6.11 -27.20
C ARG A 161 -7.40 5.35 -26.22
N PHE A 162 -7.15 5.57 -24.94
CA PHE A 162 -7.97 5.00 -23.89
C PHE A 162 -7.96 5.90 -22.66
N GLU A 163 -9.06 5.85 -21.92
CA GLU A 163 -9.15 6.45 -20.59
C GLU A 163 -8.90 5.36 -19.55
N LEU A 164 -8.05 5.64 -18.56
CA LEU A 164 -7.82 4.80 -17.40
C LEU A 164 -8.39 5.51 -16.17
N PHE A 165 -9.29 4.82 -15.48
CA PHE A 165 -9.83 5.21 -14.20
C PHE A 165 -9.20 4.34 -13.14
N SER A 166 -8.76 4.95 -12.05
CA SER A 166 -8.37 4.19 -10.85
C SER A 166 -8.94 4.81 -9.60
N GLU A 167 -9.43 3.97 -8.70
CA GLU A 167 -9.99 4.37 -7.43
C GLU A 167 -9.46 3.46 -6.31
N VAL A 168 -8.99 4.08 -5.23
CA VAL A 168 -8.65 3.37 -4.01
C VAL A 168 -9.89 3.21 -3.14
N LEU A 169 -10.22 1.95 -2.85
CA LEU A 169 -11.33 1.53 -2.03
C LEU A 169 -10.90 1.49 -0.55
N TRP A 170 -10.85 2.67 0.07
CA TRP A 170 -10.48 2.81 1.48
C TRP A 170 -11.45 2.10 2.45
N GLY A 171 -12.70 1.87 2.01
CA GLY A 171 -13.72 1.15 2.78
C GLY A 171 -13.63 -0.38 2.70
N GLY A 172 -12.66 -0.91 1.97
CA GLY A 172 -12.53 -2.35 1.69
C GLY A 172 -13.11 -2.75 0.32
N MET A 173 -13.04 -4.04 0.01
CA MET A 173 -13.54 -4.58 -1.25
C MET A 173 -15.07 -4.47 -1.33
N PRO A 174 -15.65 -4.11 -2.51
CA PRO A 174 -17.08 -4.24 -2.70
C PRO A 174 -17.51 -5.69 -2.47
N PRO A 175 -18.73 -5.92 -1.96
CA PRO A 175 -19.26 -7.28 -1.88
C PRO A 175 -19.24 -7.92 -3.27
N GLU A 176 -18.84 -9.18 -3.36
CA GLU A 176 -18.95 -9.92 -4.61
C GLU A 176 -20.40 -9.88 -5.09
N PRO A 177 -20.64 -9.67 -6.40
CA PRO A 177 -21.99 -9.70 -6.93
C PRO A 177 -22.60 -11.08 -6.65
N THR A 178 -23.68 -11.11 -5.87
CA THR A 178 -24.42 -12.34 -5.63
C THR A 178 -24.95 -12.86 -6.97
N PRO A 179 -24.63 -14.11 -7.37
CA PRO A 179 -25.17 -14.67 -8.61
C PRO A 179 -26.71 -14.66 -8.50
N THR A 180 -27.36 -13.95 -9.42
CA THR A 180 -28.82 -13.96 -9.51
C THR A 180 -29.22 -15.32 -10.13
N PRO A 181 -30.03 -16.14 -9.44
CA PRO A 181 -30.43 -17.46 -9.93
C PRO A 181 -31.37 -17.40 -11.14
#